data_AF-A0A7V3EMJ2-F1
#
_entry.id   AF-A0A7V3EMJ2-F1
#
_cell.length_a   1.000
_cell.length_b   1.000
_cell.length_c   1.000
_cell.angle_alpha   90.00
_cell.angle_beta   90.00
_cell.angle_gamma   90.00
#
_symmetry.space_group_name_H-M   'P 1'
#
loop_
_entity.id
_entity.type
_entity.pdbx_description
1 polymer ?
#
loop_
_entity_poly.entity_id
_entity_poly.type
_entity_poly.pdbx_seq_one_letter_code
_entity_poly.pdbx_strand_id
1 'polypeptide(L)' 'MLDHASLFAADVFRVSADATGDNKVNVFDLQEMALTRNKQQGQGGYDATCDFNGDDKINVLDLQITAANCNKW' A
#
# COMPACT_ATOMS: atom_id res chain seq x y z
N MET A 1 26.00 -22.34 19.44
CA MET A 1 24.66 -22.61 19.98
C MET A 1 23.70 -21.94 19.01
N LEU A 2 23.11 -22.70 18.09
CA LEU A 2 22.19 -22.17 17.08
C LEU A 2 20.80 -22.05 17.72
N ASP A 3 20.25 -20.85 17.83
CA ASP A 3 18.82 -20.66 18.06
C ASP A 3 18.12 -20.57 16.70
N HIS A 4 17.47 -21.69 16.37
CA HIS A 4 16.60 -21.81 15.23
C HIS A 4 15.27 -21.08 15.51
N ALA A 5 14.74 -20.42 14.48
CA ALA A 5 13.36 -19.99 14.32
C ALA A 5 12.96 -18.62 14.94
N SER A 6 13.26 -17.55 14.21
CA SER A 6 12.21 -16.56 13.90
C SER A 6 11.97 -16.56 12.39
N LEU A 7 11.43 -17.69 11.91
CA LEU A 7 10.98 -17.92 10.52
C LEU A 7 9.51 -17.46 10.32
N PHE A 8 9.06 -16.46 11.08
CA PHE A 8 7.69 -15.93 11.01
C PHE A 8 7.61 -14.41 10.95
N ALA A 9 8.70 -13.72 10.59
CA ALA A 9 8.50 -12.52 9.79
C ALA A 9 8.10 -13.01 8.40
N ALA A 10 6.83 -13.40 8.24
CA ALA A 10 6.22 -13.27 6.95
C ALA A 10 6.46 -11.80 6.59
N ASP A 11 7.47 -11.55 5.76
CA ASP A 11 7.45 -10.44 4.83
C ASP A 11 6.12 -10.67 4.08
N VAL A 12 5.04 -10.13 4.65
CA VAL A 12 3.75 -10.06 4.01
C VAL A 12 4.06 -9.21 2.81
N PHE A 13 4.29 -9.88 1.69
CA PHE A 13 4.56 -9.23 0.42
C PHE A 13 3.24 -8.57 0.04
N ARG A 14 3.00 -7.39 0.60
CA ARG A 14 1.80 -6.62 0.36
C ARG A 14 1.83 -6.31 -1.12
N VAL A 15 0.85 -6.83 -1.85
CA VAL A 15 0.74 -6.60 -3.28
C VAL A 15 0.76 -5.09 -3.48
N SER A 16 1.60 -4.59 -4.38
CA SER A 16 1.64 -3.15 -4.66
C SER A 16 0.23 -2.67 -5.00
N ALA A 17 -0.23 -1.65 -4.28
CA ALA A 17 -1.58 -1.10 -4.33
C ALA A 17 -2.72 -1.84 -3.57
N ASP A 18 -2.40 -2.81 -2.71
CA ASP A 18 -3.37 -3.39 -1.75
C ASP A 18 -3.43 -2.53 -0.48
N ALA A 19 -4.21 -1.45 -0.51
CA ALA A 19 -4.39 -0.53 0.62
C ALA A 19 -5.23 -1.17 1.74
N THR A 20 -6.11 -2.11 1.42
CA THR A 20 -7.00 -2.75 2.40
C THR A 20 -6.33 -3.90 3.16
N GLY A 21 -5.24 -4.46 2.63
CA GLY A 21 -4.56 -5.64 3.17
C GLY A 21 -5.34 -6.93 2.95
N ASP A 22 -6.28 -6.96 1.99
CA ASP A 22 -7.14 -8.12 1.71
C ASP A 22 -6.52 -9.08 0.66
N ASN A 23 -5.28 -8.81 0.24
CA ASN A 23 -4.53 -9.49 -0.82
C ASN A 23 -5.18 -9.38 -2.22
N LYS A 24 -6.01 -8.37 -2.45
CA LYS A 24 -6.57 -8.04 -3.75
C LYS A 24 -6.33 -6.57 -4.03
N VAL A 25 -6.23 -6.22 -5.31
CA VAL A 25 -6.21 -4.82 -5.74
C VAL A 25 -7.50 -4.57 -6.53
N ASN A 26 -8.41 -3.83 -5.91
CA ASN A 26 -9.73 -3.58 -6.44
C ASN A 26 -10.24 -2.16 -6.07
N VAL A 27 -11.55 -1.93 -6.23
CA VAL A 27 -12.16 -0.62 -5.98
C VAL A 27 -12.10 -0.17 -4.53
N PHE A 28 -11.99 -1.09 -3.57
CA PHE A 28 -11.89 -0.76 -2.15
C PHE A 28 -10.53 -0.13 -1.81
N ASP A 29 -9.44 -0.55 -2.46
CA ASP A 29 -8.13 0.09 -2.29
C ASP A 29 -8.12 1.51 -2.86
N LEU A 30 -8.84 1.73 -3.97
CA LEU A 30 -9.04 3.06 -4.54
C LEU A 30 -9.85 3.98 -3.62
N GLN A 31 -10.80 3.43 -2.86
CA GLN A 31 -11.58 4.20 -1.89
C GLN A 31 -10.70 4.67 -0.73
N GLU A 32 -9.87 3.79 -0.17
CA GLU A 32 -8.90 4.15 0.88
C GLU A 32 -7.94 5.24 0.38
N MET A 33 -7.36 5.06 -0.81
CA MET A 33 -6.45 6.05 -1.39
C MET A 33 -7.14 7.41 -1.63
N ALA A 34 -8.43 7.44 -1.98
CA ALA A 34 -9.18 8.67 -2.18
C ALA A 34 -9.34 9.50 -0.89
N LEU A 35 -9.38 8.87 0.28
CA LEU A 35 -9.49 9.54 1.57
C LEU A 35 -8.22 10.31 1.96
N THR A 36 -7.07 9.83 1.50
CA THR A 36 -5.74 10.38 1.85
C THR A 36 -5.01 11.02 0.66
N ARG A 37 -5.68 11.20 -0.49
CA ARG A 37 -5.06 11.77 -1.69
C ARG A 37 -4.61 13.23 -1.47
N ASN A 38 -3.53 13.62 -2.15
CA ASN A 38 -2.88 14.94 -2.03
C ASN A 38 -2.33 15.22 -0.63
N LYS A 39 -1.99 14.18 0.12
CA LYS A 39 -1.29 14.27 1.40
C LYS A 39 0.18 13.88 1.21
N GLN A 40 1.01 14.38 2.10
CA GLN A 40 2.41 14.00 2.22
C GLN A 40 2.78 13.77 3.68
N GLN A 41 3.88 13.06 3.92
CA GLN A 41 4.38 12.77 5.25
C GLN A 41 4.43 14.04 6.11
N GLY A 42 3.92 13.93 7.34
CA GLY A 42 3.79 15.03 8.30
C GLY A 42 2.48 15.82 8.21
N GLN A 43 1.65 15.61 7.19
CA GLN A 43 0.30 16.20 7.13
C GLN A 43 -0.74 15.34 7.84
N GLY A 44 -1.70 16.00 8.47
CA GLY A 44 -2.87 15.33 9.05
C GLY A 44 -3.65 14.56 7.98
N GLY A 45 -3.88 13.28 8.26
CA GLY A 45 -4.58 12.35 7.37
C GLY A 45 -3.71 11.78 6.25
N TYR A 46 -2.38 11.88 6.33
CA TYR A 46 -1.49 11.05 5.50
C TYR A 46 -1.52 9.60 5.99
N ASP A 47 -1.75 8.67 5.07
CA ASP A 47 -1.68 7.24 5.31
C ASP A 47 -0.60 6.57 4.45
N ALA A 48 0.50 6.17 5.09
CA ALA A 48 1.63 5.52 4.43
C ALA A 48 1.26 4.21 3.71
N THR A 49 0.10 3.62 4.05
CA THR A 49 -0.38 2.43 3.36
C THR A 49 -0.80 2.69 1.91
N CYS A 50 -1.02 3.95 1.53
CA CYS A 50 -1.42 4.41 0.20
C CYS A 50 -0.29 5.10 -0.59
N ASP A 51 0.91 5.13 -0.03
CA ASP A 51 2.14 5.60 -0.69
C ASP A 51 2.85 4.39 -1.32
N PHE A 52 2.47 4.09 -2.55
CA PHE A 52 2.86 2.83 -3.19
C PHE A 52 4.23 2.91 -3.87
N ASN A 53 4.72 4.12 -4.13
CA ASN A 53 6.05 4.33 -4.69
C ASN A 53 7.12 4.68 -3.62
N GLY A 54 6.70 4.95 -2.38
CA GLY A 54 7.57 5.27 -1.24
C GLY A 54 8.21 6.65 -1.36
N ASP A 55 7.54 7.63 -1.98
CA ASP A 55 8.06 8.99 -2.20
C ASP A 55 7.59 10.02 -1.16
N ASP A 56 6.96 9.55 -0.08
CA ASP A 56 6.36 10.30 1.02
C ASP A 56 5.16 11.17 0.59
N LYS A 57 4.57 10.91 -0.58
CA LYS A 57 3.41 11.65 -1.11
C LYS A 57 2.40 10.70 -1.73
N ILE A 58 1.13 10.98 -1.50
CA ILE A 58 0.03 10.22 -2.08
C ILE A 58 -0.58 11.04 -3.19
N ASN A 59 -0.25 10.71 -4.43
CA ASN A 59 -0.59 11.51 -5.59
C ASN A 59 -0.99 10.66 -6.81
N VAL A 60 -0.93 11.26 -8.00
CA VAL A 60 -1.31 10.57 -9.25
C VAL A 60 -0.37 9.42 -9.60
N LEU A 61 0.87 9.43 -9.12
CA LEU A 61 1.84 8.36 -9.32
C LEU A 61 1.41 7.08 -8.60
N ASP A 62 0.91 7.19 -7.36
CA ASP A 62 0.32 6.06 -6.62
C ASP A 62 -0.93 5.52 -7.31
N LEU A 63 -1.79 6.42 -7.80
CA LEU A 63 -2.97 6.04 -8.57
C LEU A 63 -2.60 5.23 -9.83
N GLN A 64 -1.50 5.57 -10.50
CA GLN A 64 -1.03 4.80 -11.66
C GLN A 64 -0.60 3.39 -11.27
N ILE A 65 0.00 3.21 -10.08
CA ILE A 65 0.36 1.89 -9.54
C ILE A 65 -0.91 1.09 -9.22
N THR A 66 -1.92 1.70 -8.59
CA THR A 66 -3.21 1.04 -8.35
C THR A 66 -3.89 0.64 -9.64
N ALA A 67 -3.96 1.54 -10.63
CA ALA A 67 -4.56 1.25 -11.92
C ALA A 67 -3.83 0.13 -12.68
N ALA A 68 -2.51 0.06 -12.57
CA ALA A 68 -1.71 -0.98 -13.20
C ALA A 68 -1.90 -2.37 -12.56
N ASN A 69 -2.31 -2.43 -11.29
CA ASN A 69 -2.47 -3.69 -10.55
C ASN A 69 -3.94 -4.09 -10.32
N CYS A 70 -4.87 -3.17 -10.51
CA CYS A 70 -6.31 -3.42 -10.37
C CYS A 70 -6.76 -4.51 -11.35
N ASN A 71 -7.55 -5.47 -10.85
CA ASN A 71 -8.10 -6.61 -11.60
C ASN A 71 -7.07 -7.60 -12.18
N LYS A 72 -5.85 -7.67 -11.65
CA LYS A 72 -4.98 -8.83 -11.89
C LYS A 72 -5.36 -9.93 -10.89
N TRP A 73 -5.81 -11.08 -11.39
CA TRP A 73 -6.22 -12.26 -10.62
C TRP A 73 -5.14 -13.32 -10.65
#